data_AF-A0A2G6CM98-F1
#
_entry.id   AF-A0A2G6CM98-F1
#
_cell.length_a   1.000
_cell.length_b   1.000
_cell.length_c   1.000
_cell.angle_alpha   90.00
_cell.angle_beta   90.00
_cell.angle_gamma   90.00
#
_symmetry.space_group_name_H-M   'P 1'
#
loop_
_entity.id
_entity.type
_entity.pdbx_description
1 polymer ?
#
loop_
_entity_poly.entity_id
_entity_poly.type
_entity_poly.pdbx_seq_one_letter_code
_entity_poly.pdbx_strand_id
1 'polypeptide(L)'
;MSYRSLPYSPVLLGLLLLPSACSSSEQALADAWREDKSTTAKDAGIHDLNLGHLARVYEVDPETTPTLKDVVLRNVAEDVGGVLTSAADKNGVRKIRVVSCVDEGRVDQGRRVCTLKARANAMDNGNFVFADLAQGGTAVDDRAAEVMAYYHVQRAYDFVTSKAVGLFDVLPARHTQDGKAVPLTVVVNFRAPSASGPLKRTGRAMYFPQEFGRMGMFAMEGLKGIEGDVLVFGQGNHTDFAYSGETAYHEFGHMAFTALTGTYFYTYADNFGMCHLNNVISEGIADTFAWLISGHRTLGEYCDIESGKAGAYIRHADNKARFPKDLVGLFLRDGQVLSGAHYEAFQLLREKAKLDQHAFARLLMKTLMSLAKYKGKISFAIYADEFLSTATSLGQGDHVKALRALFEARGLYRPRAKDITSFDGKAGVDHLLLIDGTDPMKGGAFMKTTRDGVPASMATTFVQSFVDLPKGNSIIELAATLDRHLTFPSDPSTLDVELLLRKDGPILYDVQQTPVTIDFDLAQKPTLATVPSPRGSIRRATWTLKGLQGGARYYRHIVNYGASGGSLRNLEVSIR
;
A
#
# COMPACT_ATOMS: atom_id res chain seq x y z
N MET A 1 0.15 35.07 -7.86
CA MET A 1 0.69 34.45 -6.63
C MET A 1 1.68 33.37 -7.03
N SER A 2 2.97 33.63 -6.82
CA SER A 2 4.08 32.73 -7.20
C SER A 2 4.33 31.74 -6.06
N TYR A 3 4.06 30.46 -6.30
CA TYR A 3 4.45 29.38 -5.40
C TYR A 3 5.90 29.00 -5.72
N ARG A 4 6.83 29.33 -4.82
CA ARG A 4 8.18 28.76 -4.82
C ARG A 4 8.07 27.30 -4.34
N SER A 5 8.37 26.37 -5.24
CA SER A 5 8.51 24.94 -4.98
C SER A 5 9.72 24.69 -4.05
N LEU A 6 9.50 23.98 -2.94
CA LEU A 6 10.59 23.43 -2.13
C LEU A 6 11.18 22.19 -2.82
N PRO A 7 12.49 21.95 -2.73
CA PRO A 7 13.14 20.79 -3.34
C PRO A 7 12.89 19.54 -2.50
N TYR A 8 12.36 18.49 -3.12
CA TYR A 8 12.32 17.12 -2.61
C TYR A 8 13.47 16.32 -3.22
N SER A 9 14.16 15.49 -2.45
CA SER A 9 15.19 14.57 -2.93
C SER A 9 15.07 13.21 -2.21
N PRO A 10 15.37 12.08 -2.86
CA PRO A 10 14.95 10.75 -2.40
C PRO A 10 15.96 10.02 -1.51
N VAL A 11 15.46 9.10 -0.69
CA VAL A 11 16.26 8.23 0.19
C VAL A 11 16.16 6.74 -0.19
N LEU A 12 17.31 6.07 -0.06
CA LEU A 12 17.66 4.71 -0.49
C LEU A 12 17.51 3.71 0.68
N LEU A 13 16.80 2.57 0.49
CA LEU A 13 16.65 1.50 1.50
C LEU A 13 17.75 0.42 1.45
N GLY A 14 18.19 -0.08 2.61
CA GLY A 14 19.25 -1.10 2.78
C GLY A 14 18.76 -2.42 3.43
N LEU A 15 19.42 -3.53 3.06
CA LEU A 15 19.08 -4.95 3.33
C LEU A 15 20.19 -5.69 4.12
N LEU A 16 19.86 -6.84 4.73
CA LEU A 16 20.78 -7.83 5.36
C LEU A 16 20.51 -9.25 4.81
N LEU A 17 21.56 -10.06 4.61
CA LEU A 17 21.62 -11.34 3.86
C LEU A 17 22.11 -12.55 4.69
N LEU A 18 21.75 -13.80 4.28
CA LEU A 18 22.54 -15.05 4.41
C LEU A 18 22.14 -16.10 3.33
N PRO A 19 23.02 -17.06 2.90
CA PRO A 19 22.80 -17.93 1.71
C PRO A 19 22.73 -19.46 1.99
N SER A 20 22.15 -20.25 1.07
CA SER A 20 22.53 -21.66 0.78
C SER A 20 21.90 -22.21 -0.52
N ALA A 21 22.51 -23.26 -1.09
CA ALA A 21 22.37 -23.73 -2.48
C ALA A 21 21.96 -25.22 -2.60
N CYS A 22 21.37 -25.63 -3.74
CA CYS A 22 21.36 -26.95 -4.43
C CYS A 22 20.25 -26.98 -5.50
N SER A 23 20.11 -27.92 -6.45
CA SER A 23 21.00 -28.62 -7.42
C SER A 23 20.07 -29.38 -8.41
N SER A 24 20.59 -29.70 -9.60
CA SER A 24 19.95 -30.15 -10.86
C SER A 24 19.14 -31.47 -10.86
N SER A 25 17.92 -31.47 -11.44
CA SER A 25 17.32 -32.66 -12.12
C SER A 25 16.13 -32.43 -13.09
N GLU A 26 15.84 -31.23 -13.60
CA GLU A 26 14.56 -30.97 -14.35
C GLU A 26 14.65 -30.98 -15.89
N GLN A 27 15.81 -31.32 -16.47
CA GLN A 27 16.01 -31.23 -17.92
C GLN A 27 15.31 -32.35 -18.73
N ALA A 28 14.76 -33.37 -18.07
CA ALA A 28 14.18 -34.55 -18.73
C ALA A 28 12.69 -34.42 -19.12
N LEU A 29 11.97 -33.42 -18.61
CA LEU A 29 10.51 -33.25 -18.85
C LEU A 29 10.19 -32.36 -20.06
N ALA A 30 11.14 -31.54 -20.52
CA ALA A 30 10.94 -30.63 -21.65
C ALA A 30 11.00 -31.33 -23.02
N ASP A 31 11.73 -32.45 -23.12
CA ASP A 31 11.96 -33.13 -24.39
C ASP A 31 10.81 -34.08 -24.78
N ALA A 32 9.99 -34.52 -23.83
CA ALA A 32 8.86 -35.43 -24.09
C ALA A 32 7.63 -34.75 -24.74
N TRP A 33 7.58 -33.41 -24.78
CA TRP A 33 6.37 -32.67 -25.20
C TRP A 33 6.41 -32.19 -26.66
N ARG A 34 7.51 -32.41 -27.39
CA ARG A 34 7.66 -31.95 -28.79
C ARG A 34 7.09 -32.89 -29.85
N GLU A 35 6.71 -34.13 -29.52
CA GLU A 35 6.30 -35.12 -30.53
C GLU A 35 4.78 -35.21 -30.78
N ASP A 36 3.91 -34.61 -29.96
CA ASP A 36 2.46 -34.88 -30.00
C ASP A 36 1.57 -33.73 -30.52
N LYS A 37 1.91 -33.14 -31.69
CA LYS A 37 1.18 -31.97 -32.24
C LYS A 37 0.66 -32.10 -33.68
N SER A 38 0.44 -33.30 -34.20
CA SER A 38 -0.03 -33.43 -35.60
C SER A 38 -1.50 -33.77 -35.82
N THR A 39 -2.29 -34.11 -34.79
CA THR A 39 -3.66 -34.59 -35.03
C THR A 39 -4.60 -34.24 -33.88
N THR A 40 -5.53 -33.28 -34.07
CA THR A 40 -6.92 -33.26 -33.51
C THR A 40 -7.69 -31.94 -33.60
N ALA A 41 -7.12 -30.82 -34.08
CA ALA A 41 -7.81 -29.52 -34.01
C ALA A 41 -8.99 -29.28 -35.00
N LYS A 42 -9.44 -30.26 -35.80
CA LYS A 42 -10.39 -30.02 -36.90
C LYS A 42 -11.88 -30.26 -36.63
N ASP A 43 -12.27 -30.89 -35.52
CA ASP A 43 -13.66 -31.40 -35.37
C ASP A 43 -14.57 -30.63 -34.40
N ALA A 44 -14.18 -29.46 -33.89
CA ALA A 44 -14.95 -28.77 -32.83
C ALA A 44 -15.82 -27.57 -33.25
N GLY A 45 -15.94 -27.21 -34.54
CA GLY A 45 -16.82 -26.11 -34.96
C GLY A 45 -16.49 -24.74 -34.34
N ILE A 46 -15.24 -24.56 -33.90
CA ILE A 46 -14.73 -23.30 -33.36
C ILE A 46 -14.22 -22.47 -34.54
N HIS A 47 -15.07 -21.58 -35.06
CA HIS A 47 -14.65 -20.57 -36.03
C HIS A 47 -13.68 -19.57 -35.36
N ASP A 48 -12.45 -19.47 -35.90
CA ASP A 48 -11.44 -18.44 -35.63
C ASP A 48 -11.18 -18.09 -34.15
N LEU A 49 -10.77 -19.06 -33.33
CA LEU A 49 -9.92 -18.69 -32.20
C LEU A 49 -8.61 -18.16 -32.78
N ASN A 50 -8.34 -16.88 -32.60
CA ASN A 50 -7.02 -16.32 -32.83
C ASN A 50 -6.06 -16.97 -31.82
N LEU A 51 -5.55 -18.17 -32.16
CA LEU A 51 -4.63 -18.97 -31.36
C LEU A 51 -3.35 -18.20 -31.01
N GLY A 52 -3.09 -17.09 -31.72
CA GLY A 52 -2.01 -16.15 -31.47
C GLY A 52 -2.00 -15.56 -30.05
N HIS A 53 -3.12 -15.56 -29.33
CA HIS A 53 -3.19 -14.98 -27.98
C HIS A 53 -3.43 -16.01 -26.86
N LEU A 54 -3.21 -17.31 -27.13
CA LEU A 54 -3.26 -18.34 -26.09
C LEU A 54 -2.15 -18.11 -25.04
N ALA A 55 -2.50 -18.19 -23.76
CA ALA A 55 -1.59 -18.02 -22.62
C ALA A 55 -1.89 -19.05 -21.53
N ARG A 56 -0.90 -19.32 -20.68
CA ARG A 56 -1.07 -20.08 -19.43
C ARG A 56 -0.95 -19.14 -18.25
N VAL A 57 -1.96 -19.12 -17.38
CA VAL A 57 -2.03 -18.20 -16.24
C VAL A 57 -2.44 -18.91 -14.96
N TYR A 58 -2.04 -18.35 -13.82
CA TYR A 58 -2.68 -18.64 -12.55
C TYR A 58 -3.95 -17.79 -12.45
N GLU A 59 -5.05 -18.35 -11.96
CA GLU A 59 -6.30 -17.60 -11.89
C GLU A 59 -6.22 -16.47 -10.85
N VAL A 60 -5.54 -16.74 -9.74
CA VAL A 60 -5.25 -15.79 -8.66
C VAL A 60 -3.75 -15.67 -8.50
N ASP A 61 -3.07 -16.73 -8.08
CA ASP A 61 -1.61 -16.80 -7.92
C ASP A 61 -1.17 -18.28 -7.77
N PRO A 62 0.15 -18.55 -7.69
CA PRO A 62 0.67 -19.92 -7.57
C PRO A 62 0.31 -20.65 -6.26
N GLU A 63 0.06 -19.96 -5.15
CA GLU A 63 -0.30 -20.62 -3.88
C GLU A 63 -1.79 -20.93 -3.80
N THR A 64 -2.61 -19.95 -4.19
CA THR A 64 -4.07 -20.00 -4.08
C THR A 64 -4.68 -20.86 -5.18
N THR A 65 -4.12 -20.79 -6.39
CA THR A 65 -4.61 -21.50 -7.56
C THR A 65 -3.45 -22.20 -8.30
N PRO A 66 -2.78 -23.20 -7.70
CA PRO A 66 -1.52 -23.76 -8.20
C PRO A 66 -1.62 -24.45 -9.57
N THR A 67 -2.84 -24.69 -10.06
CA THR A 67 -3.07 -25.25 -11.40
C THR A 67 -3.21 -24.12 -12.42
N LEU A 68 -2.27 -24.10 -13.36
CA LEU A 68 -2.32 -23.21 -14.52
C LEU A 68 -3.55 -23.49 -15.39
N LYS A 69 -4.12 -22.42 -15.95
CA LYS A 69 -5.22 -22.48 -16.91
C LYS A 69 -4.80 -21.91 -18.24
N ASP A 70 -5.16 -22.61 -19.31
CA ASP A 70 -5.09 -22.07 -20.65
C ASP A 70 -6.21 -21.03 -20.84
N VAL A 71 -5.85 -19.83 -21.25
CA VAL A 71 -6.76 -18.72 -21.51
C VAL A 71 -6.41 -18.03 -22.82
N VAL A 72 -7.40 -17.46 -23.49
CA VAL A 72 -7.15 -16.53 -24.60
C VAL A 72 -7.10 -15.12 -24.01
N LEU A 73 -5.94 -14.46 -24.10
CA LEU A 73 -5.80 -13.09 -23.64
C LEU A 73 -6.69 -12.18 -24.48
N ARG A 74 -7.58 -11.45 -23.79
CA ARG A 74 -8.53 -10.54 -24.41
C ARG A 74 -7.89 -9.18 -24.64
N ASN A 75 -8.36 -8.49 -25.67
CA ASN A 75 -7.96 -7.12 -26.00
C ASN A 75 -6.46 -6.94 -26.24
N VAL A 76 -5.71 -7.97 -26.64
CA VAL A 76 -4.32 -7.79 -27.09
C VAL A 76 -4.32 -7.13 -28.46
N ALA A 77 -3.47 -6.11 -28.63
CA ALA A 77 -3.35 -5.39 -29.88
C ALA A 77 -2.60 -6.20 -30.94
N GLU A 78 -3.15 -6.26 -32.15
CA GLU A 78 -2.50 -6.90 -33.29
C GLU A 78 -1.53 -5.95 -34.02
N ASP A 79 -1.70 -4.64 -33.85
CA ASP A 79 -0.98 -3.58 -34.57
C ASP A 79 0.30 -3.08 -33.86
N VAL A 80 0.75 -3.80 -32.82
CA VAL A 80 1.92 -3.43 -31.99
C VAL A 80 3.05 -4.44 -32.05
N GLY A 81 3.05 -5.32 -33.06
CA GLY A 81 4.12 -6.28 -33.26
C GLY A 81 4.18 -7.37 -32.18
N GLY A 82 3.01 -7.93 -31.81
CA GLY A 82 2.92 -9.14 -30.97
C GLY A 82 3.20 -8.96 -29.48
N VAL A 83 3.46 -7.74 -29.00
CA VAL A 83 3.73 -7.47 -27.58
C VAL A 83 2.43 -7.31 -26.76
N LEU A 84 2.52 -7.48 -25.44
CA LEU A 84 1.41 -7.33 -24.51
C LEU A 84 1.02 -5.86 -24.26
N THR A 85 0.36 -5.28 -25.25
CA THR A 85 -0.31 -3.97 -25.17
C THR A 85 -1.77 -4.15 -25.53
N SER A 86 -2.67 -3.45 -24.84
CA SER A 86 -4.10 -3.55 -25.15
C SER A 86 -4.42 -2.90 -26.50
N ALA A 87 -5.39 -3.47 -27.23
CA ALA A 87 -6.03 -2.87 -28.38
C ALA A 87 -6.59 -1.50 -28.01
N ALA A 88 -6.55 -0.57 -28.96
CA ALA A 88 -7.18 0.72 -28.80
C ALA A 88 -8.71 0.54 -28.77
N ASP A 89 -9.39 1.22 -27.87
CA ASP A 89 -10.84 1.29 -27.90
C ASP A 89 -11.35 2.18 -29.05
N LYS A 90 -12.67 2.36 -29.14
CA LYS A 90 -13.32 3.22 -30.15
C LYS A 90 -12.85 4.68 -30.15
N ASN A 91 -12.23 5.14 -29.07
CA ASN A 91 -11.69 6.49 -28.92
C ASN A 91 -10.17 6.54 -29.16
N GLY A 92 -9.56 5.43 -29.60
CA GLY A 92 -8.12 5.33 -29.81
C GLY A 92 -7.32 5.13 -28.51
N VAL A 93 -7.98 4.85 -27.38
CA VAL A 93 -7.32 4.73 -26.07
C VAL A 93 -6.84 3.30 -25.85
N ARG A 94 -5.55 3.13 -25.57
CA ARG A 94 -5.00 1.89 -25.04
C ARG A 94 -4.99 1.95 -23.51
N LYS A 95 -5.42 0.87 -22.87
CA LYS A 95 -5.52 0.76 -21.40
C LYS A 95 -4.22 0.28 -20.77
N ILE A 96 -3.56 -0.72 -21.37
CA ILE A 96 -2.46 -1.46 -20.75
C ILE A 96 -1.26 -1.52 -21.69
N ARG A 97 -0.06 -1.33 -21.15
CA ARG A 97 1.20 -1.65 -21.80
C ARG A 97 2.11 -2.37 -20.80
N VAL A 98 2.49 -3.62 -21.08
CA VAL A 98 3.39 -4.40 -20.21
C VAL A 98 4.81 -4.42 -20.77
N VAL A 99 5.80 -4.27 -19.88
CA VAL A 99 7.23 -4.33 -20.20
C VAL A 99 8.01 -4.96 -19.04
N SER A 100 9.15 -5.58 -19.34
CA SER A 100 10.10 -6.06 -18.33
C SER A 100 11.23 -5.08 -18.06
N CYS A 101 11.75 -5.12 -16.84
CA CYS A 101 12.98 -4.45 -16.41
C CYS A 101 14.21 -5.33 -16.74
N VAL A 102 14.83 -5.08 -17.90
CA VAL A 102 15.97 -5.85 -18.41
C VAL A 102 17.30 -5.21 -18.02
N ASP A 103 18.25 -6.02 -17.54
CA ASP A 103 19.57 -5.55 -17.11
C ASP A 103 20.61 -5.56 -18.24
N GLU A 104 20.62 -4.54 -19.10
CA GLU A 104 21.42 -4.53 -20.34
C GLU A 104 22.80 -3.88 -20.26
N GLY A 105 23.27 -3.47 -19.09
CA GLY A 105 24.52 -2.69 -19.01
C GLY A 105 24.32 -1.26 -18.55
N ARG A 106 23.11 -0.74 -18.72
CA ARG A 106 22.85 0.71 -18.79
C ARG A 106 23.17 1.40 -17.46
N VAL A 107 24.02 2.42 -17.55
CA VAL A 107 24.31 3.33 -16.44
C VAL A 107 23.66 4.67 -16.70
N ASP A 108 23.00 5.20 -15.68
CA ASP A 108 22.41 6.53 -15.68
C ASP A 108 22.67 7.23 -14.36
N GLN A 109 23.16 8.48 -14.42
CA GLN A 109 23.56 9.25 -13.24
C GLN A 109 24.46 8.45 -12.28
N GLY A 110 25.38 7.66 -12.83
CA GLY A 110 26.31 6.82 -12.06
C GLY A 110 25.68 5.57 -11.42
N ARG A 111 24.43 5.21 -11.77
CA ARG A 111 23.74 4.02 -11.26
C ARG A 111 23.38 3.07 -12.40
N ARG A 112 23.53 1.77 -12.17
CA ARG A 112 22.97 0.73 -13.04
C ARG A 112 21.44 0.83 -12.98
N VAL A 113 20.78 1.00 -14.13
CA VAL A 113 19.31 1.08 -14.29
C VAL A 113 18.85 0.04 -15.31
N CYS A 114 17.59 -0.42 -15.23
CA CYS A 114 17.09 -1.30 -16.29
C CYS A 114 16.72 -0.55 -17.57
N THR A 115 16.70 -1.30 -18.66
CA THR A 115 16.02 -0.93 -19.89
C THR A 115 14.63 -1.56 -19.88
N LEU A 116 13.59 -0.72 -20.03
CA LEU A 116 12.21 -1.20 -20.13
C LEU A 116 11.95 -1.72 -21.54
N LYS A 117 11.72 -3.04 -21.67
CA LYS A 117 11.48 -3.72 -22.96
C LYS A 117 10.44 -4.81 -22.79
N ALA A 118 9.54 -4.93 -23.78
CA ALA A 118 8.67 -6.10 -23.87
C ALA A 118 9.50 -7.33 -24.23
N ARG A 119 9.20 -8.46 -23.59
CA ARG A 119 9.90 -9.74 -23.77
C ARG A 119 8.95 -10.85 -24.19
N ALA A 120 7.69 -10.79 -23.78
CA ALA A 120 6.64 -11.65 -24.28
C ALA A 120 6.18 -11.14 -25.66
N ASN A 121 6.42 -11.96 -26.70
CA ASN A 121 6.02 -11.65 -28.07
C ASN A 121 5.36 -12.85 -28.75
N ALA A 122 4.09 -12.70 -29.14
CA ALA A 122 3.33 -13.75 -29.80
C ALA A 122 3.73 -13.97 -31.27
N MET A 123 4.30 -12.98 -31.97
CA MET A 123 4.78 -13.18 -33.34
C MET A 123 6.03 -14.07 -33.36
N ASP A 124 6.89 -13.93 -32.35
CA ASP A 124 8.12 -14.72 -32.24
C ASP A 124 7.84 -16.16 -31.76
N ASN A 125 6.88 -16.33 -30.84
CA ASN A 125 6.59 -17.60 -30.18
C ASN A 125 5.32 -18.30 -30.72
N GLY A 126 4.56 -17.66 -31.61
CA GLY A 126 3.27 -18.11 -32.11
C GLY A 126 2.10 -17.91 -31.13
N ASN A 127 2.37 -17.81 -29.82
CA ASN A 127 1.41 -17.46 -28.77
C ASN A 127 2.14 -16.99 -27.48
N PHE A 128 1.41 -16.78 -26.39
CA PHE A 128 1.94 -16.38 -25.07
C PHE A 128 2.11 -17.56 -24.09
N VAL A 129 2.30 -18.77 -24.60
CA VAL A 129 2.65 -19.95 -23.79
C VAL A 129 4.17 -20.13 -23.79
N PHE A 130 4.81 -19.79 -22.68
CA PHE A 130 6.26 -19.87 -22.52
C PHE A 130 6.68 -21.00 -21.57
N ALA A 131 7.87 -21.56 -21.79
CA ALA A 131 8.41 -22.67 -20.99
C ALA A 131 9.03 -22.21 -19.66
N ASP A 132 9.41 -20.94 -19.53
CA ASP A 132 9.97 -20.34 -18.31
C ASP A 132 8.95 -20.27 -17.16
N LEU A 133 7.66 -20.39 -17.46
CA LEU A 133 6.58 -20.59 -16.49
C LEU A 133 6.85 -21.74 -15.50
N ALA A 134 7.55 -22.80 -15.93
CA ALA A 134 7.91 -23.94 -15.08
C ALA A 134 8.99 -23.60 -14.03
N GLN A 135 9.70 -22.49 -14.18
CA GLN A 135 10.80 -22.07 -13.29
C GLN A 135 10.31 -21.25 -12.08
N GLY A 136 8.99 -21.23 -11.81
CA GLY A 136 8.41 -20.57 -10.64
C GLY A 136 8.53 -19.04 -10.62
N GLY A 137 8.79 -18.40 -11.77
CA GLY A 137 8.78 -16.95 -11.93
C GLY A 137 10.00 -16.20 -11.39
N THR A 138 11.02 -16.88 -10.83
CA THR A 138 12.18 -16.18 -10.23
C THR A 138 13.32 -15.91 -11.21
N ALA A 139 13.22 -16.42 -12.43
CA ALA A 139 14.23 -16.28 -13.47
C ALA A 139 14.38 -14.80 -13.89
N VAL A 140 15.62 -14.38 -14.15
CA VAL A 140 15.95 -12.98 -14.43
C VAL A 140 15.22 -12.43 -15.67
N ASP A 141 15.00 -13.29 -16.66
CA ASP A 141 14.41 -12.96 -17.96
C ASP A 141 13.02 -13.62 -18.16
N ASP A 142 12.27 -13.78 -17.07
CA ASP A 142 10.99 -14.48 -17.08
C ASP A 142 9.93 -13.74 -17.92
N ARG A 143 9.54 -14.33 -19.06
CA ARG A 143 8.50 -13.77 -19.93
C ARG A 143 7.10 -14.00 -19.40
N ALA A 144 6.90 -15.05 -18.60
CA ALA A 144 5.59 -15.36 -18.06
C ALA A 144 5.12 -14.29 -17.05
N ALA A 145 6.03 -13.59 -16.37
CA ALA A 145 5.70 -12.40 -15.59
C ALA A 145 4.91 -11.34 -16.39
N GLU A 146 5.28 -11.07 -17.65
CA GLU A 146 4.53 -10.10 -18.49
C GLU A 146 3.11 -10.61 -18.80
N VAL A 147 2.98 -11.91 -19.05
CA VAL A 147 1.70 -12.57 -19.33
C VAL A 147 0.78 -12.52 -18.12
N MET A 148 1.29 -12.87 -16.93
CA MET A 148 0.54 -12.83 -15.68
C MET A 148 0.05 -11.42 -15.36
N ALA A 149 0.95 -10.43 -15.43
CA ALA A 149 0.61 -9.05 -15.16
C ALA A 149 -0.43 -8.51 -16.16
N TYR A 150 -0.29 -8.81 -17.47
CA TYR A 150 -1.29 -8.42 -18.47
C TYR A 150 -2.66 -9.02 -18.13
N TYR A 151 -2.71 -10.33 -17.86
CA TYR A 151 -3.95 -11.05 -17.55
C TYR A 151 -4.66 -10.44 -16.33
N HIS A 152 -3.95 -10.24 -15.23
CA HIS A 152 -4.55 -9.71 -14.00
C HIS A 152 -4.96 -8.24 -14.14
N VAL A 153 -4.13 -7.38 -14.75
CA VAL A 153 -4.49 -5.97 -14.95
C VAL A 153 -5.66 -5.84 -15.93
N GLN A 154 -5.73 -6.67 -16.98
CA GLN A 154 -6.89 -6.72 -17.88
C GLN A 154 -8.15 -7.17 -17.15
N ARG A 155 -8.06 -8.19 -16.29
CA ARG A 155 -9.18 -8.63 -15.44
C ARG A 155 -9.66 -7.52 -14.50
N ALA A 156 -8.74 -6.74 -13.91
CA ALA A 156 -9.10 -5.59 -13.09
C ALA A 156 -9.84 -4.51 -13.90
N TYR A 157 -9.33 -4.16 -15.09
CA TYR A 157 -10.02 -3.24 -16.00
C TYR A 157 -11.39 -3.75 -16.41
N ASP A 158 -11.53 -5.01 -16.80
CA ASP A 158 -12.82 -5.59 -17.20
C ASP A 158 -13.84 -5.57 -16.06
N PHE A 159 -13.39 -5.81 -14.83
CA PHE A 159 -14.23 -5.75 -13.65
C PHE A 159 -14.81 -4.34 -13.43
N VAL A 160 -13.94 -3.33 -13.37
CA VAL A 160 -14.33 -1.93 -13.07
C VAL A 160 -14.97 -1.21 -14.26
N THR A 161 -14.64 -1.64 -15.48
CA THR A 161 -15.25 -1.15 -16.73
C THR A 161 -16.33 -2.10 -17.23
N SER A 162 -17.01 -2.82 -16.34
CA SER A 162 -18.20 -3.60 -16.71
C SER A 162 -19.46 -2.72 -16.69
N LYS A 163 -20.50 -3.14 -17.43
CA LYS A 163 -21.84 -2.48 -17.42
C LYS A 163 -22.46 -2.41 -16.04
N ALA A 164 -22.22 -3.43 -15.22
CA ALA A 164 -22.73 -3.48 -13.86
C ALA A 164 -22.07 -2.42 -12.95
N VAL A 165 -20.77 -2.15 -13.11
CA VAL A 165 -20.09 -1.07 -12.37
C VAL A 165 -20.47 0.30 -12.94
N GLY A 166 -20.43 0.46 -14.26
CA GLY A 166 -20.94 1.63 -14.97
C GLY A 166 -20.12 2.92 -14.82
N LEU A 167 -18.80 2.80 -14.65
CA LEU A 167 -17.82 3.91 -14.59
C LEU A 167 -16.69 3.70 -15.60
N PHE A 168 -17.07 3.44 -16.84
CA PHE A 168 -16.18 2.96 -17.91
C PHE A 168 -15.06 3.92 -18.32
N ASP A 169 -15.35 5.22 -18.30
CA ASP A 169 -14.52 6.22 -18.98
C ASP A 169 -13.60 7.01 -18.02
N VAL A 170 -13.70 6.77 -16.71
CA VAL A 170 -12.98 7.58 -15.70
C VAL A 170 -11.58 7.03 -15.38
N LEU A 171 -11.38 5.72 -15.52
CA LEU A 171 -10.11 5.06 -15.19
C LEU A 171 -9.15 4.90 -16.38
N PRO A 172 -9.62 4.48 -17.58
CA PRO A 172 -8.78 4.53 -18.77
C PRO A 172 -8.37 5.98 -19.09
N ALA A 173 -7.20 6.20 -19.68
CA ALA A 173 -6.79 7.51 -20.20
C ALA A 173 -6.71 8.67 -19.20
N ARG A 174 -6.50 8.41 -17.89
CA ARG A 174 -6.36 9.48 -16.88
C ARG A 174 -5.36 10.57 -17.31
N HIS A 175 -4.30 10.17 -17.99
CA HIS A 175 -3.26 11.07 -18.47
C HIS A 175 -3.24 11.14 -20.00
N THR A 176 -2.82 12.30 -20.49
CA THR A 176 -2.56 12.51 -21.92
C THR A 176 -1.14 13.03 -22.14
N GLN A 177 -0.59 12.69 -23.29
CA GLN A 177 0.64 13.23 -23.84
C GLN A 177 0.40 13.63 -25.29
N ASP A 178 0.73 14.87 -25.64
CA ASP A 178 0.46 15.45 -26.95
C ASP A 178 -1.00 15.28 -27.42
N GLY A 179 -1.94 15.42 -26.47
CA GLY A 179 -3.37 15.27 -26.70
C GLY A 179 -3.87 13.83 -26.85
N LYS A 180 -2.99 12.83 -26.70
CA LYS A 180 -3.36 11.40 -26.78
C LYS A 180 -3.33 10.77 -25.40
N ALA A 181 -4.33 9.93 -25.11
CA ALA A 181 -4.34 9.12 -23.90
C ALA A 181 -3.12 8.22 -23.83
N VAL A 182 -2.49 8.15 -22.65
CA VAL A 182 -1.40 7.21 -22.39
C VAL A 182 -1.90 6.01 -21.58
N PRO A 183 -1.43 4.79 -21.87
CA PRO A 183 -1.85 3.59 -21.15
C PRO A 183 -1.27 3.56 -19.73
N LEU A 184 -1.88 2.75 -18.87
CA LEU A 184 -1.23 2.30 -17.65
C LEU A 184 -0.04 1.41 -18.04
N THR A 185 1.17 1.85 -17.68
CA THR A 185 2.36 1.04 -17.90
C THR A 185 2.50 0.03 -16.76
N VAL A 186 2.79 -1.22 -17.09
CA VAL A 186 3.00 -2.29 -16.12
C VAL A 186 4.42 -2.81 -16.30
N VAL A 187 5.26 -2.59 -15.30
CA VAL A 187 6.66 -3.01 -15.29
C VAL A 187 6.80 -4.27 -14.44
N VAL A 188 7.26 -5.35 -15.03
CA VAL A 188 7.52 -6.64 -14.33
C VAL A 188 9.01 -6.93 -14.26
N ASN A 189 9.39 -8.01 -13.56
CA ASN A 189 10.79 -8.38 -13.32
C ASN A 189 11.60 -7.21 -12.72
N PHE A 190 10.93 -6.30 -11.99
CA PHE A 190 11.56 -5.07 -11.56
C PHE A 190 12.69 -5.35 -10.58
N ARG A 191 13.84 -4.72 -10.83
CA ARG A 191 15.02 -4.77 -10.00
C ARG A 191 15.52 -3.33 -9.80
N ALA A 192 15.70 -2.95 -8.54
CA ALA A 192 16.03 -1.59 -8.15
C ALA A 192 17.41 -1.16 -8.68
N PRO A 193 17.59 0.12 -9.03
CA PRO A 193 18.87 0.61 -9.54
C PRO A 193 19.99 0.51 -8.50
N SER A 194 21.19 0.11 -8.93
CA SER A 194 22.34 -0.07 -8.05
C SER A 194 23.45 0.94 -8.32
N ALA A 195 24.11 1.44 -7.27
CA ALA A 195 25.29 2.31 -7.42
C ALA A 195 26.53 1.54 -7.92
N SER A 196 26.58 0.23 -7.68
CA SER A 196 27.64 -0.66 -8.15
C SER A 196 27.09 -2.06 -8.42
N GLY A 197 27.63 -2.73 -9.43
CA GLY A 197 27.22 -4.09 -9.79
C GLY A 197 25.86 -4.18 -10.53
N PRO A 198 25.25 -5.38 -10.57
CA PRO A 198 23.99 -5.62 -11.28
C PRO A 198 22.80 -4.96 -10.57
N LEU A 199 21.65 -4.95 -11.25
CA LEU A 199 20.39 -4.50 -10.63
C LEU A 199 20.02 -5.38 -9.43
N LYS A 200 19.39 -4.77 -8.42
CA LYS A 200 19.04 -5.45 -7.16
C LYS A 200 17.62 -6.00 -7.21
N ARG A 201 17.46 -7.31 -6.98
CA ARG A 201 16.14 -7.90 -6.73
C ARG A 201 15.42 -7.16 -5.62
N THR A 202 14.11 -7.01 -5.78
CA THR A 202 13.28 -6.26 -4.84
C THR A 202 11.97 -7.01 -4.63
N GLY A 203 11.66 -7.32 -3.38
CA GLY A 203 10.43 -7.98 -2.97
C GLY A 203 9.33 -6.96 -2.66
N ARG A 204 8.98 -6.11 -3.63
CA ARG A 204 7.94 -5.09 -3.49
C ARG A 204 7.16 -4.93 -4.78
N ALA A 205 5.87 -4.62 -4.66
CA ALA A 205 5.06 -4.05 -5.72
C ALA A 205 4.70 -2.61 -5.36
N MET A 206 4.49 -1.77 -6.37
CA MET A 206 4.23 -0.34 -6.19
C MET A 206 3.40 0.22 -7.34
N TYR A 207 2.41 1.04 -7.01
CA TYR A 207 1.82 2.02 -7.90
C TYR A 207 2.55 3.36 -7.79
N PHE A 208 2.95 3.93 -8.93
CA PHE A 208 3.37 5.32 -9.00
C PHE A 208 2.47 6.13 -9.94
N PRO A 209 1.86 7.23 -9.45
CA PRO A 209 1.09 8.11 -10.30
C PRO A 209 2.02 8.96 -11.22
N GLN A 210 1.53 9.40 -12.38
CA GLN A 210 2.32 10.22 -13.32
C GLN A 210 2.88 11.49 -12.64
N GLU A 211 2.15 12.05 -11.68
CA GLU A 211 2.58 13.21 -10.90
C GLU A 211 3.94 12.98 -10.23
N PHE A 212 4.22 11.76 -9.75
CA PHE A 212 5.52 11.41 -9.17
C PHE A 212 6.62 11.36 -10.24
N GLY A 213 6.29 10.89 -11.44
CA GLY A 213 7.18 10.96 -12.60
C GLY A 213 7.58 12.39 -12.93
N ARG A 214 6.63 13.34 -12.91
CA ARG A 214 6.88 14.78 -13.13
C ARG A 214 7.75 15.41 -12.03
N MET A 215 7.74 14.84 -10.83
CA MET A 215 8.63 15.22 -9.72
C MET A 215 10.02 14.55 -9.80
N GLY A 216 10.29 13.77 -10.86
CA GLY A 216 11.55 13.08 -11.06
C GLY A 216 11.65 11.70 -10.39
N MET A 217 10.59 11.23 -9.72
CA MET A 217 10.67 10.00 -8.95
C MET A 217 10.90 8.75 -9.80
N PHE A 218 10.35 8.73 -11.01
CA PHE A 218 10.58 7.65 -11.96
C PHE A 218 12.07 7.47 -12.28
N ALA A 219 12.81 8.57 -12.45
CA ALA A 219 14.24 8.51 -12.74
C ALA A 219 15.03 7.91 -11.57
N MET A 220 14.63 8.20 -10.33
CA MET A 220 15.28 7.70 -9.11
C MET A 220 15.13 6.17 -8.96
N GLU A 221 14.00 5.64 -9.42
CA GLU A 221 13.69 4.21 -9.47
C GLU A 221 14.16 3.55 -10.79
N GLY A 222 14.78 4.30 -11.70
CA GLY A 222 15.26 3.78 -13.00
C GLY A 222 14.16 3.53 -14.04
N LEU A 223 12.95 4.02 -13.80
CA LEU A 223 11.76 3.85 -14.64
C LEU A 223 11.69 4.90 -15.75
N LYS A 224 12.71 4.95 -16.61
CA LYS A 224 12.81 5.97 -17.66
C LYS A 224 11.91 5.70 -18.86
N GLY A 225 11.36 6.77 -19.44
CA GLY A 225 10.55 6.71 -20.66
C GLY A 225 9.13 6.17 -20.44
N ILE A 226 8.68 6.14 -19.19
CA ILE A 226 7.29 5.85 -18.86
C ILE A 226 6.47 7.13 -19.00
N GLU A 227 5.35 6.98 -19.69
CA GLU A 227 4.35 8.02 -19.87
C GLU A 227 3.09 7.58 -19.10
N GLY A 228 2.56 8.45 -18.24
CA GLY A 228 1.38 8.15 -17.43
C GLY A 228 1.69 7.46 -16.10
N ASP A 229 0.67 6.79 -15.58
CA ASP A 229 0.72 6.00 -14.35
C ASP A 229 1.48 4.69 -14.59
N VAL A 230 2.07 4.14 -13.52
CA VAL A 230 2.79 2.86 -13.59
C VAL A 230 2.48 1.94 -12.42
N LEU A 231 2.28 0.65 -12.72
CA LEU A 231 2.38 -0.45 -11.76
C LEU A 231 3.75 -1.11 -11.91
N VAL A 232 4.43 -1.37 -10.82
CA VAL A 232 5.76 -1.96 -10.79
C VAL A 232 5.72 -3.20 -9.92
N PHE A 233 6.09 -4.34 -10.50
CA PHE A 233 6.16 -5.63 -9.81
C PHE A 233 7.62 -6.08 -9.71
N GLY A 234 8.10 -6.13 -8.48
CA GLY A 234 9.44 -6.59 -8.16
C GLY A 234 9.61 -8.08 -8.42
N GLN A 235 10.77 -8.43 -8.95
CA GLN A 235 11.12 -9.83 -9.23
C GLN A 235 11.26 -10.70 -7.95
N GLY A 236 11.51 -10.06 -6.80
CA GLY A 236 11.83 -10.76 -5.55
C GLY A 236 13.06 -11.68 -5.63
N ASN A 237 13.36 -12.31 -4.51
CA ASN A 237 14.37 -13.37 -4.41
C ASN A 237 13.73 -14.75 -4.50
N HIS A 238 12.51 -14.90 -3.97
CA HIS A 238 11.78 -16.16 -3.89
C HIS A 238 10.49 -16.14 -4.71
N THR A 239 9.90 -14.96 -4.96
CA THR A 239 8.67 -14.81 -5.72
C THR A 239 8.67 -13.57 -6.59
N ASP A 240 8.19 -13.67 -7.84
CA ASP A 240 7.94 -12.49 -8.68
C ASP A 240 6.50 -11.97 -8.47
N PHE A 241 6.40 -10.73 -8.03
CA PHE A 241 5.13 -10.12 -7.62
C PHE A 241 4.12 -10.01 -8.78
N ALA A 242 4.56 -10.12 -10.04
CA ALA A 242 3.70 -10.12 -11.22
C ALA A 242 2.79 -11.35 -11.31
N TYR A 243 3.13 -12.44 -10.62
CA TYR A 243 2.36 -13.69 -10.59
C TYR A 243 1.16 -13.62 -9.64
N SER A 244 1.11 -12.63 -8.75
CA SER A 244 -0.01 -12.46 -7.84
C SER A 244 -1.04 -11.51 -8.41
N GLY A 245 -2.18 -12.06 -8.81
CA GLY A 245 -3.36 -11.29 -9.17
C GLY A 245 -3.81 -10.38 -8.04
N GLU A 246 -3.76 -10.83 -6.79
CA GLU A 246 -4.14 -9.99 -5.64
C GLU A 246 -3.22 -8.78 -5.48
N THR A 247 -1.91 -8.96 -5.66
CA THR A 247 -0.96 -7.85 -5.71
C THR A 247 -1.28 -6.91 -6.88
N ALA A 248 -1.56 -7.44 -8.07
CA ALA A 248 -1.95 -6.61 -9.21
C ALA A 248 -3.25 -5.82 -8.96
N TYR A 249 -4.25 -6.44 -8.33
CA TYR A 249 -5.52 -5.81 -7.97
C TYR A 249 -5.35 -4.77 -6.85
N HIS A 250 -4.45 -5.00 -5.89
CA HIS A 250 -4.09 -4.05 -4.84
C HIS A 250 -3.46 -2.79 -5.45
N GLU A 251 -2.40 -2.93 -6.26
CA GLU A 251 -1.76 -1.77 -6.90
C GLU A 251 -2.71 -1.05 -7.88
N PHE A 252 -3.57 -1.79 -8.57
CA PHE A 252 -4.65 -1.21 -9.38
C PHE A 252 -5.65 -0.42 -8.52
N GLY A 253 -5.93 -0.88 -7.29
CA GLY A 253 -6.76 -0.17 -6.33
C GLY A 253 -6.19 1.19 -5.92
N HIS A 254 -4.86 1.32 -5.78
CA HIS A 254 -4.21 2.62 -5.61
C HIS A 254 -4.37 3.54 -6.82
N MET A 255 -4.26 2.99 -8.03
CA MET A 255 -4.54 3.74 -9.26
C MET A 255 -5.99 4.22 -9.29
N ALA A 256 -6.96 3.35 -8.98
CA ALA A 256 -8.37 3.71 -8.94
C ALA A 256 -8.67 4.76 -7.87
N PHE A 257 -8.09 4.62 -6.68
CA PHE A 257 -8.17 5.63 -5.62
C PHE A 257 -7.65 6.99 -6.12
N THR A 258 -6.46 7.02 -6.70
CA THR A 258 -5.83 8.26 -7.15
C THR A 258 -6.60 8.92 -8.29
N ALA A 259 -7.04 8.12 -9.27
CA ALA A 259 -7.80 8.60 -10.41
C ALA A 259 -9.16 9.21 -10.01
N LEU A 260 -9.87 8.59 -9.06
CA LEU A 260 -11.22 9.00 -8.70
C LEU A 260 -11.27 10.10 -7.64
N THR A 261 -10.29 10.15 -6.75
CA THR A 261 -10.22 11.15 -5.67
C THR A 261 -9.38 12.37 -6.06
N GLY A 262 -8.53 12.26 -7.09
CA GLY A 262 -7.56 13.30 -7.45
C GLY A 262 -6.50 13.55 -6.38
N THR A 263 -6.30 12.60 -5.45
CA THR A 263 -5.25 12.66 -4.43
C THR A 263 -4.34 11.44 -4.50
N TYR A 264 -3.06 11.64 -4.25
CA TYR A 264 -2.03 10.61 -4.14
C TYR A 264 -1.53 10.53 -2.70
N PHE A 265 -0.58 9.64 -2.41
CA PHE A 265 0.02 9.49 -1.08
C PHE A 265 0.44 10.85 -0.50
N TYR A 266 -0.24 11.27 0.56
CA TYR A 266 -0.16 12.62 1.10
C TYR A 266 -0.35 12.61 2.61
N THR A 267 0.65 13.15 3.30
CA THR A 267 0.60 13.41 4.74
C THR A 267 0.26 14.87 4.97
N TYR A 268 -0.63 15.16 5.91
CA TYR A 268 -0.99 16.53 6.30
C TYR A 268 -1.07 16.68 7.81
N ALA A 269 -1.06 17.91 8.29
CA ALA A 269 -1.36 18.19 9.69
C ALA A 269 -2.87 18.46 9.86
N ASP A 270 -3.46 17.90 10.91
CA ASP A 270 -4.81 18.22 11.38
C ASP A 270 -4.80 18.56 12.87
N ASN A 271 -5.99 18.75 13.46
CA ASN A 271 -6.12 19.13 14.86
C ASN A 271 -5.62 18.06 15.86
N PHE A 272 -5.21 16.87 15.38
CA PHE A 272 -4.62 15.80 16.19
C PHE A 272 -3.15 15.55 15.84
N GLY A 273 -2.49 16.42 15.07
CA GLY A 273 -1.08 16.33 14.69
C GLY A 273 -0.86 15.88 13.25
N MET A 274 0.27 15.22 12.97
CA MET A 274 0.54 14.66 11.64
C MET A 274 -0.42 13.49 11.34
N CYS A 275 -1.01 13.53 10.16
CA CYS A 275 -2.11 12.68 9.72
C CYS A 275 -1.75 11.97 8.41
N HIS A 276 -1.81 10.65 8.45
CA HIS A 276 -1.62 9.76 7.30
C HIS A 276 -2.92 9.06 6.87
N LEU A 277 -4.10 9.52 7.33
CA LEU A 277 -5.37 8.84 7.06
C LEU A 277 -5.65 8.69 5.56
N ASN A 278 -5.20 9.63 4.72
CA ASN A 278 -5.31 9.49 3.28
C ASN A 278 -4.60 8.22 2.77
N ASN A 279 -3.38 7.98 3.25
CA ASN A 279 -2.60 6.78 2.90
C ASN A 279 -3.27 5.52 3.46
N VAL A 280 -3.69 5.56 4.73
CA VAL A 280 -4.42 4.45 5.38
C VAL A 280 -5.68 4.06 4.61
N ILE A 281 -6.46 5.05 4.16
CA ILE A 281 -7.66 4.83 3.34
C ILE A 281 -7.27 4.24 1.98
N SER A 282 -6.24 4.78 1.32
CA SER A 282 -5.74 4.26 0.04
C SER A 282 -5.37 2.77 0.13
N GLU A 283 -4.66 2.35 1.18
CA GLU A 283 -4.33 0.93 1.43
C GLU A 283 -5.57 0.07 1.68
N GLY A 284 -6.51 0.55 2.50
CA GLY A 284 -7.75 -0.16 2.76
C GLY A 284 -8.60 -0.35 1.50
N ILE A 285 -8.59 0.64 0.60
CA ILE A 285 -9.23 0.59 -0.72
C ILE A 285 -8.49 -0.40 -1.64
N ALA A 286 -7.16 -0.37 -1.66
CA ALA A 286 -6.35 -1.29 -2.44
C ALA A 286 -6.60 -2.75 -2.04
N ASP A 287 -6.57 -3.07 -0.75
CA ASP A 287 -6.94 -4.40 -0.25
C ASP A 287 -8.40 -4.74 -0.58
N THR A 288 -9.30 -3.75 -0.59
CA THR A 288 -10.71 -3.96 -0.99
C THR A 288 -10.83 -4.39 -2.44
N PHE A 289 -10.13 -3.74 -3.36
CA PHE A 289 -10.09 -4.17 -4.76
C PHE A 289 -9.49 -5.57 -4.91
N ALA A 290 -8.45 -5.89 -4.13
CA ALA A 290 -7.82 -7.20 -4.16
C ALA A 290 -8.81 -8.33 -3.85
N TRP A 291 -9.45 -8.31 -2.66
CA TRP A 291 -10.39 -9.38 -2.30
C TRP A 291 -11.69 -9.35 -3.11
N LEU A 292 -12.09 -8.17 -3.61
CA LEU A 292 -13.32 -8.04 -4.40
C LEU A 292 -13.17 -8.62 -5.80
N ILE A 293 -12.00 -8.44 -6.44
CA ILE A 293 -11.72 -8.95 -7.79
C ILE A 293 -11.26 -10.41 -7.75
N SER A 294 -10.42 -10.79 -6.78
CA SER A 294 -9.98 -12.18 -6.64
C SER A 294 -11.13 -13.08 -6.16
N GLY A 295 -12.00 -12.56 -5.29
CA GLY A 295 -13.00 -13.36 -4.57
C GLY A 295 -12.43 -14.08 -3.34
N HIS A 296 -11.13 -13.87 -3.04
CA HIS A 296 -10.42 -14.48 -1.92
C HIS A 296 -10.32 -13.51 -0.75
N ARG A 297 -10.60 -13.99 0.45
CA ARG A 297 -10.57 -13.17 1.67
C ARG A 297 -9.19 -13.00 2.27
N THR A 298 -8.28 -13.94 2.00
CA THR A 298 -6.90 -13.90 2.49
C THR A 298 -6.07 -13.33 1.35
N LEU A 299 -5.25 -12.34 1.67
CA LEU A 299 -4.47 -11.59 0.71
C LEU A 299 -2.98 -11.82 0.93
N GLY A 300 -2.22 -11.95 -0.16
CA GLY A 300 -0.76 -11.89 -0.13
C GLY A 300 -0.08 -13.20 0.30
N GLU A 301 -0.77 -14.33 0.19
CA GLU A 301 -0.23 -15.66 0.54
C GLU A 301 1.02 -15.99 -0.29
N TYR A 302 0.99 -15.76 -1.60
CA TYR A 302 2.15 -15.96 -2.46
C TYR A 302 3.32 -15.02 -2.11
N CYS A 303 3.04 -13.72 -1.90
CA CYS A 303 4.09 -12.76 -1.54
C CYS A 303 4.68 -13.01 -0.14
N ASP A 304 3.98 -13.72 0.74
CA ASP A 304 4.46 -14.09 2.07
C ASP A 304 5.76 -14.89 2.03
N ILE A 305 5.92 -15.72 0.99
CA ILE A 305 7.10 -16.54 0.72
C ILE A 305 8.36 -15.67 0.59
N GLU A 306 8.27 -14.50 -0.05
CA GLU A 306 9.41 -13.58 -0.22
C GLU A 306 10.03 -13.19 1.12
N SER A 307 9.21 -13.02 2.15
CA SER A 307 9.67 -12.57 3.47
C SER A 307 10.49 -13.61 4.24
N GLY A 308 10.37 -14.89 3.89
CA GLY A 308 10.86 -16.01 4.68
C GLY A 308 10.27 -16.10 6.09
N LYS A 309 9.19 -15.35 6.38
CA LYS A 309 8.53 -15.25 7.69
C LYS A 309 7.03 -15.37 7.50
N ALA A 310 6.49 -16.51 7.90
CA ALA A 310 5.05 -16.77 7.85
C ALA A 310 4.23 -15.61 8.45
N GLY A 311 3.30 -15.07 7.67
CA GLY A 311 2.36 -14.02 8.03
C GLY A 311 2.89 -12.59 7.94
N ALA A 312 4.06 -12.35 7.33
CA ALA A 312 4.59 -11.00 7.15
C ALA A 312 3.79 -10.16 6.15
N TYR A 313 3.26 -10.78 5.09
CA TYR A 313 2.47 -10.12 4.06
C TYR A 313 0.98 -10.47 4.11
N ILE A 314 0.60 -11.53 4.84
CA ILE A 314 -0.78 -12.01 4.92
C ILE A 314 -1.70 -10.97 5.56
N ARG A 315 -2.80 -10.68 4.88
CA ARG A 315 -3.90 -9.84 5.39
C ARG A 315 -5.23 -10.54 5.18
N HIS A 316 -6.23 -10.19 5.96
CA HIS A 316 -7.56 -10.81 5.87
C HIS A 316 -8.65 -9.75 5.70
N ALA A 317 -9.51 -9.92 4.72
CA ALA A 317 -10.69 -9.09 4.50
C ALA A 317 -11.69 -9.22 5.66
N ASP A 318 -11.79 -10.38 6.33
CA ASP A 318 -12.70 -10.61 7.46
C ASP A 318 -12.11 -10.26 8.84
N ASN A 319 -10.96 -9.55 8.86
CA ASN A 319 -10.30 -9.08 10.08
C ASN A 319 -11.22 -8.25 10.99
N LYS A 320 -10.87 -8.11 12.27
CA LYS A 320 -11.64 -7.36 13.27
C LYS A 320 -10.98 -6.05 13.73
N ALA A 321 -10.05 -5.51 12.95
CA ALA A 321 -9.35 -4.27 13.29
C ALA A 321 -10.31 -3.07 13.41
N ARG A 322 -10.05 -2.19 14.38
CA ARG A 322 -10.87 -1.04 14.77
C ARG A 322 -10.03 0.21 14.92
N PHE A 323 -10.60 1.34 14.53
CA PHE A 323 -10.04 2.66 14.78
C PHE A 323 -10.48 3.21 16.16
N PRO A 324 -9.61 3.92 16.89
CA PRO A 324 -8.15 4.00 16.75
C PRO A 324 -7.41 2.86 17.47
N LYS A 325 -8.15 1.90 18.05
CA LYS A 325 -7.62 0.86 18.95
C LYS A 325 -6.42 0.10 18.35
N ASP A 326 -6.58 -0.37 17.12
CA ASP A 326 -5.65 -1.31 16.49
C ASP A 326 -4.64 -0.60 15.58
N LEU A 327 -4.62 0.74 15.60
CA LEU A 327 -3.67 1.53 14.82
C LEU A 327 -2.27 1.53 15.43
N VAL A 328 -1.27 1.55 14.55
CA VAL A 328 0.15 1.64 14.90
C VAL A 328 0.92 2.72 14.14
N GLY A 329 0.27 3.43 13.22
CA GLY A 329 0.92 4.44 12.38
C GLY A 329 1.58 3.88 11.12
N LEU A 330 1.37 2.59 10.82
CA LEU A 330 1.83 1.97 9.57
C LEU A 330 0.63 1.84 8.65
N PHE A 331 0.57 2.68 7.60
CA PHE A 331 -0.59 2.74 6.70
C PHE A 331 -1.02 1.37 6.13
N LEU A 332 -0.06 0.52 5.75
CA LEU A 332 -0.31 -0.86 5.28
C LEU A 332 -1.12 -1.69 6.29
N ARG A 333 -0.78 -1.60 7.59
CA ARG A 333 -1.48 -2.34 8.65
C ARG A 333 -2.78 -1.64 9.04
N ASP A 334 -2.71 -0.32 9.18
CA ASP A 334 -3.81 0.51 9.63
C ASP A 334 -4.97 0.49 8.60
N GLY A 335 -4.67 0.28 7.31
CA GLY A 335 -5.65 0.15 6.22
C GLY A 335 -6.59 -1.06 6.38
N GLN A 336 -6.18 -2.07 7.15
CA GLN A 336 -7.01 -3.25 7.43
C GLN A 336 -8.32 -2.88 8.16
N VAL A 337 -8.34 -1.79 8.93
CA VAL A 337 -9.57 -1.29 9.57
C VAL A 337 -10.65 -1.03 8.52
N LEU A 338 -10.27 -0.36 7.43
CA LEU A 338 -11.20 0.01 6.38
C LEU A 338 -11.53 -1.17 5.47
N SER A 339 -10.54 -1.98 5.08
CA SER A 339 -10.77 -3.21 4.30
C SER A 339 -11.72 -4.17 5.04
N GLY A 340 -11.55 -4.32 6.36
CA GLY A 340 -12.43 -5.11 7.22
C GLY A 340 -13.84 -4.56 7.31
N ALA A 341 -13.99 -3.24 7.41
CA ALA A 341 -15.28 -2.57 7.38
C ALA A 341 -16.00 -2.77 6.03
N HIS A 342 -15.28 -2.70 4.91
CA HIS A 342 -15.84 -2.97 3.58
C HIS A 342 -16.30 -4.40 3.41
N TYR A 343 -15.51 -5.37 3.90
CA TYR A 343 -15.93 -6.76 3.84
C TYR A 343 -17.24 -6.99 4.60
N GLU A 344 -17.35 -6.48 5.84
CA GLU A 344 -18.59 -6.59 6.62
C GLU A 344 -19.76 -5.85 5.95
N ALA A 345 -19.53 -4.67 5.36
CA ALA A 345 -20.54 -3.92 4.62
C ALA A 345 -21.00 -4.68 3.37
N PHE A 346 -20.07 -5.30 2.63
CA PHE A 346 -20.37 -6.15 1.49
C PHE A 346 -21.20 -7.36 1.90
N GLN A 347 -20.84 -8.05 2.98
CA GLN A 347 -21.63 -9.17 3.51
C GLN A 347 -23.06 -8.76 3.86
N LEU A 348 -23.21 -7.63 4.57
CA LEU A 348 -24.51 -7.08 4.94
C LEU A 348 -25.36 -6.78 3.72
N LEU A 349 -24.83 -6.05 2.75
CA LEU A 349 -25.56 -5.67 1.54
C LEU A 349 -25.84 -6.87 0.62
N ARG A 350 -24.93 -7.84 0.55
CA ARG A 350 -25.15 -9.10 -0.17
C ARG A 350 -26.29 -9.90 0.44
N GLU A 351 -26.34 -10.00 1.76
CA GLU A 351 -27.39 -10.75 2.45
C GLU A 351 -28.76 -10.05 2.33
N LYS A 352 -28.80 -8.74 2.64
CA LYS A 352 -30.04 -7.96 2.80
C LYS A 352 -30.55 -7.34 1.50
N ALA A 353 -29.66 -6.86 0.63
CA ALA A 353 -29.98 -6.21 -0.64
C ALA A 353 -29.66 -7.05 -1.89
N LYS A 354 -29.12 -8.27 -1.71
CA LYS A 354 -28.68 -9.13 -2.83
C LYS A 354 -27.64 -8.45 -3.74
N LEU A 355 -26.84 -7.58 -3.15
CA LEU A 355 -25.79 -6.84 -3.84
C LEU A 355 -24.64 -7.80 -4.22
N ASP A 356 -24.26 -7.83 -5.49
CA ASP A 356 -23.10 -8.59 -5.97
C ASP A 356 -21.80 -7.76 -5.89
N GLN A 357 -20.68 -8.38 -6.29
CA GLN A 357 -19.36 -7.72 -6.25
C GLN A 357 -19.30 -6.47 -7.15
N HIS A 358 -19.95 -6.50 -8.32
CA HIS A 358 -19.94 -5.36 -9.25
C HIS A 358 -20.76 -4.18 -8.73
N ALA A 359 -21.93 -4.45 -8.16
CA ALA A 359 -22.73 -3.42 -7.51
C ALA A 359 -22.02 -2.83 -6.28
N PHE A 360 -21.27 -3.64 -5.54
CA PHE A 360 -20.45 -3.13 -4.43
C PHE A 360 -19.28 -2.29 -4.92
N ALA A 361 -18.61 -2.71 -6.00
CA ALA A 361 -17.57 -1.91 -6.66
C ALA A 361 -18.12 -0.57 -7.17
N ARG A 362 -19.35 -0.54 -7.71
CA ARG A 362 -20.02 0.70 -8.11
C ARG A 362 -20.22 1.65 -6.93
N LEU A 363 -20.68 1.13 -5.79
CA LEU A 363 -20.80 1.90 -4.55
C LEU A 363 -19.45 2.45 -4.09
N LEU A 364 -18.42 1.60 -4.08
CA LEU A 364 -17.06 1.98 -3.70
C LEU A 364 -16.52 3.10 -4.59
N MET A 365 -16.54 2.91 -5.91
CA MET A 365 -16.00 3.87 -6.85
C MET A 365 -16.76 5.21 -6.84
N LYS A 366 -18.09 5.20 -6.71
CA LYS A 366 -18.86 6.45 -6.56
C LYS A 366 -18.55 7.18 -5.27
N THR A 367 -18.29 6.44 -4.18
CA THR A 367 -17.81 7.02 -2.92
C THR A 367 -16.44 7.69 -3.13
N LEU A 368 -15.52 7.05 -3.85
CA LEU A 368 -14.22 7.65 -4.16
C LEU A 368 -14.34 8.95 -4.99
N MET A 369 -15.24 8.97 -5.97
CA MET A 369 -15.51 10.19 -6.75
C MET A 369 -16.05 11.33 -5.88
N SER A 370 -16.91 11.04 -4.90
CA SER A 370 -17.48 12.08 -4.03
C SER A 370 -16.44 12.64 -3.05
N LEU A 371 -15.36 11.89 -2.78
CA LEU A 371 -14.26 12.33 -1.93
C LEU A 371 -13.34 13.37 -2.60
N ALA A 372 -13.38 13.52 -3.92
CA ALA A 372 -12.51 14.45 -4.65
C ALA A 372 -12.62 15.90 -4.14
N LYS A 373 -13.79 16.31 -3.63
CA LYS A 373 -14.03 17.64 -3.06
C LYS A 373 -13.17 17.95 -1.82
N TYR A 374 -12.65 16.93 -1.13
CA TYR A 374 -11.81 17.10 0.07
C TYR A 374 -10.32 17.28 -0.22
N LYS A 375 -9.88 17.15 -1.50
CA LYS A 375 -8.50 17.41 -1.93
C LYS A 375 -7.45 16.67 -1.07
N GLY A 376 -7.70 15.40 -0.77
CA GLY A 376 -6.81 14.54 0.03
C GLY A 376 -6.89 14.70 1.55
N LYS A 377 -7.67 15.66 2.08
CA LYS A 377 -7.90 15.81 3.52
C LYS A 377 -9.06 14.93 4.00
N ILE A 378 -8.91 13.62 3.84
CA ILE A 378 -9.97 12.64 4.09
C ILE A 378 -9.72 11.93 5.43
N SER A 379 -10.74 11.93 6.29
CA SER A 379 -10.77 11.13 7.53
C SER A 379 -11.68 9.91 7.36
N PHE A 380 -11.59 8.95 8.29
CA PHE A 380 -12.53 7.81 8.29
C PHE A 380 -13.99 8.23 8.49
N ALA A 381 -14.26 9.28 9.28
CA ALA A 381 -15.61 9.80 9.44
C ALA A 381 -16.15 10.40 8.12
N ILE A 382 -15.33 11.20 7.43
CA ILE A 382 -15.66 11.75 6.11
C ILE A 382 -15.92 10.61 5.12
N TYR A 383 -15.03 9.61 5.08
CA TYR A 383 -15.20 8.44 4.23
C TYR A 383 -16.52 7.71 4.51
N ALA A 384 -16.81 7.42 5.78
CA ALA A 384 -18.00 6.71 6.20
C ALA A 384 -19.28 7.48 5.81
N ASP A 385 -19.32 8.79 6.02
CA ASP A 385 -20.48 9.60 5.64
C ASP A 385 -20.68 9.65 4.12
N GLU A 386 -19.61 9.76 3.33
CA GLU A 386 -19.69 9.69 1.87
C GLU A 386 -20.14 8.31 1.36
N PHE A 387 -19.69 7.24 2.02
CA PHE A 387 -20.13 5.87 1.71
C PHE A 387 -21.64 5.70 1.96
N LEU A 388 -22.12 6.15 3.12
CA LEU A 388 -23.55 6.07 3.48
C LEU A 388 -24.43 6.94 2.56
N SER A 389 -23.97 8.14 2.23
CA SER A 389 -24.63 9.02 1.26
C SER A 389 -24.72 8.36 -0.12
N THR A 390 -23.61 7.78 -0.59
CA THR A 390 -23.57 7.08 -1.87
C THR A 390 -24.47 5.85 -1.86
N ALA A 391 -24.47 5.06 -0.79
CA ALA A 391 -25.35 3.91 -0.62
C ALA A 391 -26.83 4.33 -0.74
N THR A 392 -27.22 5.41 -0.07
CA THR A 392 -28.57 6.00 -0.20
C THR A 392 -28.89 6.34 -1.65
N SER A 393 -27.98 7.03 -2.35
CA SER A 393 -28.18 7.44 -3.75
C SER A 393 -28.30 6.25 -4.73
N LEU A 394 -27.77 5.09 -4.35
CA LEU A 394 -27.83 3.83 -5.10
C LEU A 394 -28.97 2.92 -4.64
N GLY A 395 -29.96 3.46 -3.92
CA GLY A 395 -31.15 2.72 -3.50
C GLY A 395 -30.95 1.81 -2.29
N GLN A 396 -29.86 1.98 -1.54
CA GLN A 396 -29.56 1.19 -0.33
C GLN A 396 -29.98 1.90 0.97
N GLY A 397 -30.93 2.84 0.88
CA GLY A 397 -31.37 3.68 2.00
C GLY A 397 -31.84 2.88 3.22
N ASP A 398 -32.55 1.78 3.00
CA ASP A 398 -33.06 0.90 4.06
C ASP A 398 -31.95 0.24 4.90
N HIS A 399 -30.71 0.22 4.39
CA HIS A 399 -29.57 -0.41 5.05
C HIS A 399 -28.59 0.59 5.67
N VAL A 400 -28.77 1.90 5.44
CA VAL A 400 -27.87 2.96 5.93
C VAL A 400 -27.74 2.95 7.46
N LYS A 401 -28.82 2.70 8.20
CA LYS A 401 -28.77 2.60 9.66
C LYS A 401 -27.86 1.47 10.12
N ALA A 402 -27.93 0.31 9.47
CA ALA A 402 -27.11 -0.84 9.82
C ALA A 402 -25.64 -0.64 9.41
N LEU A 403 -25.39 -0.03 8.25
CA LEU A 403 -24.05 0.35 7.81
C LEU A 403 -23.40 1.39 8.73
N ARG A 404 -24.17 2.38 9.20
CA ARG A 404 -23.68 3.38 10.18
C ARG A 404 -23.28 2.71 11.48
N ALA A 405 -24.13 1.83 12.02
CA ALA A 405 -23.81 1.08 13.24
C ALA A 405 -22.54 0.23 13.09
N LEU A 406 -22.33 -0.37 11.91
CA LEU A 406 -21.10 -1.09 11.57
C LEU A 406 -19.87 -0.17 11.60
N PHE A 407 -19.94 0.99 10.96
CA PHE A 407 -18.82 1.95 10.96
C PHE A 407 -18.54 2.53 12.35
N GLU A 408 -19.58 2.76 13.16
CA GLU A 408 -19.43 3.14 14.57
C GLU A 408 -18.78 2.02 15.40
N ALA A 409 -19.14 0.76 15.18
CA ALA A 409 -18.53 -0.40 15.84
C ALA A 409 -17.06 -0.61 15.45
N ARG A 410 -16.71 -0.30 14.20
CA ARG A 410 -15.32 -0.21 13.71
C ARG A 410 -14.59 1.04 14.20
N GLY A 411 -15.32 1.98 14.82
CA GLY A 411 -14.80 3.18 15.44
C GLY A 411 -14.48 4.32 14.48
N LEU A 412 -14.99 4.30 13.24
CA LEU A 412 -14.61 5.27 12.19
C LEU A 412 -14.97 6.73 12.53
N TYR A 413 -15.85 6.94 13.51
CA TYR A 413 -16.27 8.25 14.01
C TYR A 413 -15.58 8.66 15.32
N ARG A 414 -14.67 7.84 15.87
CA ARG A 414 -13.97 8.18 17.12
C ARG A 414 -12.83 9.17 16.88
N PRO A 415 -12.33 9.87 17.91
CA PRO A 415 -11.09 10.64 17.83
C PRO A 415 -9.86 9.74 17.59
N ARG A 416 -8.77 10.31 17.07
CA ARG A 416 -7.50 9.60 16.82
C ARG A 416 -6.67 9.41 18.12
N ALA A 417 -7.30 8.81 19.13
CA ALA A 417 -6.69 8.56 20.44
C ALA A 417 -7.07 7.17 20.99
N LYS A 418 -6.06 6.33 21.30
CA LYS A 418 -6.28 4.95 21.76
C LYS A 418 -6.08 4.77 23.26
N ASP A 419 -6.91 3.93 23.88
CA ASP A 419 -6.75 3.52 25.27
C ASP A 419 -5.55 2.58 25.41
N ILE A 420 -4.73 2.82 26.41
CA ILE A 420 -3.53 2.05 26.73
C ILE A 420 -3.40 1.80 28.23
N THR A 421 -4.46 2.05 29.00
CA THR A 421 -4.47 1.97 30.47
C THR A 421 -4.00 0.60 30.98
N SER A 422 -4.29 -0.47 30.22
CA SER A 422 -3.95 -1.85 30.56
C SER A 422 -2.67 -2.37 29.91
N PHE A 423 -1.82 -1.51 29.34
CA PHE A 423 -0.63 -1.96 28.61
C PHE A 423 0.48 -2.36 29.59
N ASP A 424 0.72 -3.67 29.72
CA ASP A 424 1.66 -4.24 30.68
C ASP A 424 3.07 -4.50 30.12
N GLY A 425 3.33 -4.06 28.88
CA GLY A 425 4.63 -4.21 28.23
C GLY A 425 4.90 -5.59 27.61
N LYS A 426 3.95 -6.54 27.69
CA LYS A 426 4.12 -7.82 27.00
C LYS A 426 4.18 -7.61 25.49
N ALA A 427 5.07 -8.35 24.83
CA ALA A 427 5.25 -8.27 23.40
C ALA A 427 3.93 -8.62 22.67
N GLY A 428 3.42 -7.65 21.93
CA GLY A 428 2.22 -7.77 21.12
C GLY A 428 2.20 -6.64 20.10
N VAL A 429 1.53 -6.86 18.97
CA VAL A 429 1.54 -5.89 17.88
C VAL A 429 0.81 -4.57 18.26
N ASP A 430 0.07 -4.56 19.37
CA ASP A 430 -0.65 -3.41 19.92
C ASP A 430 0.28 -2.40 20.64
N HIS A 431 1.53 -2.78 20.91
CA HIS A 431 2.54 -2.00 21.63
C HIS A 431 3.53 -1.26 20.72
N LEU A 432 3.19 -1.09 19.44
CA LEU A 432 3.99 -0.39 18.45
C LEU A 432 3.36 0.97 18.10
N LEU A 433 4.17 2.03 18.10
CA LEU A 433 3.81 3.34 17.55
C LEU A 433 4.92 3.81 16.60
N LEU A 434 4.57 4.06 15.34
CA LEU A 434 5.48 4.74 14.41
C LEU A 434 5.43 6.25 14.62
N ILE A 435 6.59 6.87 14.45
CA ILE A 435 6.78 8.31 14.53
C ILE A 435 7.69 8.78 13.41
N ASP A 436 7.28 9.85 12.72
CA ASP A 436 8.08 10.43 11.64
C ASP A 436 9.26 11.25 12.17
N GLY A 437 10.16 11.64 11.26
CA GLY A 437 11.24 12.58 11.51
C GLY A 437 10.95 13.98 10.99
N THR A 438 11.84 14.91 11.28
CA THR A 438 11.75 16.30 10.79
C THR A 438 12.53 16.55 9.51
N ASP A 439 13.25 15.55 8.99
CA ASP A 439 14.00 15.65 7.73
C ASP A 439 13.20 15.03 6.57
N PRO A 440 12.67 15.84 5.64
CA PRO A 440 11.89 15.31 4.52
C PRO A 440 12.74 14.44 3.59
N MET A 441 14.06 14.59 3.59
CA MET A 441 14.94 13.68 2.87
C MET A 441 14.84 12.26 3.42
N LYS A 442 14.70 12.12 4.73
CA LYS A 442 14.59 10.82 5.42
C LYS A 442 13.15 10.31 5.52
N GLY A 443 12.26 10.79 4.65
CA GLY A 443 10.83 10.46 4.68
C GLY A 443 10.06 11.15 5.82
N GLY A 444 10.65 12.17 6.44
CA GLY A 444 10.03 12.89 7.55
C GLY A 444 8.83 13.74 7.12
N ALA A 445 7.76 13.70 7.91
CA ALA A 445 6.63 14.59 7.81
C ALA A 445 6.50 15.37 9.13
N PHE A 446 6.54 16.70 9.04
CA PHE A 446 6.59 17.57 10.22
C PHE A 446 5.78 18.84 10.02
N MET A 447 5.48 19.49 11.14
CA MET A 447 4.93 20.84 11.21
C MET A 447 5.95 21.82 11.79
N LYS A 448 5.80 23.11 11.49
CA LYS A 448 6.55 24.17 12.16
C LYS A 448 5.83 24.57 13.44
N THR A 449 6.53 24.54 14.56
CA THR A 449 6.02 24.83 15.91
C THR A 449 7.01 25.72 16.67
N THR A 450 6.78 25.93 17.96
CA THR A 450 7.76 26.45 18.92
C THR A 450 8.06 25.43 20.00
N ARG A 451 9.33 25.31 20.39
CA ARG A 451 9.79 24.54 21.56
C ARG A 451 10.53 25.51 22.48
N ASP A 452 10.09 25.64 23.73
CA ASP A 452 10.67 26.57 24.71
C ASP A 452 10.76 28.03 24.20
N GLY A 453 9.75 28.47 23.45
CA GLY A 453 9.69 29.80 22.82
C GLY A 453 10.54 29.97 21.55
N VAL A 454 11.23 28.93 21.09
CA VAL A 454 12.10 28.97 19.90
C VAL A 454 11.45 28.21 18.73
N PRO A 455 11.51 28.71 17.48
CA PRO A 455 11.01 27.99 16.31
C PRO A 455 11.62 26.59 16.17
N ALA A 456 10.77 25.59 15.93
CA ALA A 456 11.16 24.19 15.79
C ALA A 456 10.39 23.49 14.67
N SER A 457 10.96 22.41 14.13
CA SER A 457 10.22 21.42 13.34
C SER A 457 9.85 20.27 14.26
N MET A 458 8.63 19.75 14.13
CA MET A 458 8.17 18.66 14.98
C MET A 458 7.32 17.68 14.19
N ALA A 459 7.65 16.40 14.31
CA ALA A 459 6.82 15.29 13.87
C ALA A 459 6.02 14.74 15.07
N THR A 460 4.97 13.98 14.79
CA THR A 460 4.13 13.37 15.83
C THR A 460 3.93 11.89 15.53
N THR A 461 3.65 11.06 16.55
CA THR A 461 3.04 9.76 16.25
C THR A 461 1.73 9.99 15.50
N PHE A 462 1.33 9.04 14.64
CA PHE A 462 0.05 9.14 13.97
C PHE A 462 -1.11 9.13 14.97
N VAL A 463 -1.01 8.34 16.05
CA VAL A 463 -2.10 8.15 17.01
C VAL A 463 -1.72 8.72 18.36
N GLN A 464 -2.64 9.47 18.97
CA GLN A 464 -2.55 9.85 20.38
C GLN A 464 -2.92 8.66 21.25
N SER A 465 -2.61 8.71 22.53
CA SER A 465 -3.06 7.68 23.48
C SER A 465 -3.63 8.33 24.73
N PHE A 466 -4.38 7.57 25.53
CA PHE A 466 -4.85 8.05 26.82
C PHE A 466 -4.78 6.98 27.90
N VAL A 467 -4.64 7.43 29.14
CA VAL A 467 -4.67 6.60 30.35
C VAL A 467 -5.77 7.12 31.26
N ASP A 468 -6.64 6.23 31.71
CA ASP A 468 -7.56 6.52 32.81
C ASP A 468 -6.84 6.32 34.14
N LEU A 469 -6.56 7.41 34.85
CA LEU A 469 -5.87 7.35 36.13
C LEU A 469 -6.90 7.05 37.23
N PRO A 470 -6.88 5.88 37.90
CA PRO A 470 -7.87 5.57 38.92
C PRO A 470 -7.74 6.50 40.13
N LYS A 471 -8.85 6.71 40.85
CA LYS A 471 -8.86 7.50 42.09
C LYS A 471 -7.81 6.97 43.07
N GLY A 472 -7.10 7.88 43.74
CA GLY A 472 -6.03 7.55 44.70
C GLY A 472 -4.64 7.40 44.09
N ASN A 473 -4.53 7.22 42.77
CA ASN A 473 -3.25 7.25 42.07
C ASN A 473 -2.91 8.69 41.64
N SER A 474 -1.63 8.99 41.52
CA SER A 474 -1.12 10.32 41.12
C SER A 474 0.09 10.26 40.20
N ILE A 475 0.53 9.06 39.84
CA ILE A 475 1.71 8.82 39.02
C ILE A 475 1.33 7.95 37.83
N ILE A 476 1.76 8.41 36.65
CA ILE A 476 1.79 7.59 35.43
C ILE A 476 3.25 7.46 35.04
N GLU A 477 3.74 6.24 34.95
CA GLU A 477 5.03 5.92 34.34
C GLU A 477 4.79 5.24 32.99
N LEU A 478 5.49 5.73 31.98
CA LEU A 478 5.49 5.20 30.62
C LEU A 478 6.89 4.75 30.27
N ALA A 479 7.04 3.56 29.70
CA ALA A 479 8.29 3.13 29.10
C ALA A 479 8.08 2.63 27.67
N ALA A 480 9.09 2.81 26.82
CA ALA A 480 9.13 2.24 25.48
C ALA A 480 10.57 2.00 25.01
N THR A 481 10.77 0.99 24.19
CA THR A 481 12.00 0.80 23.41
C THR A 481 11.94 1.69 22.16
N LEU A 482 13.00 2.49 21.94
CA LEU A 482 13.19 3.25 20.72
C LEU A 482 13.95 2.39 19.70
N ASP A 483 13.35 2.23 18.53
CA ASP A 483 13.89 1.39 17.46
C ASP A 483 13.75 2.08 16.09
N ARG A 484 14.35 1.48 15.07
CA ARG A 484 14.27 1.93 13.68
C ARG A 484 12.82 1.99 13.20
N HIS A 485 12.57 2.90 12.27
CA HIS A 485 11.35 2.93 11.48
C HIS A 485 11.24 1.63 10.68
N LEU A 486 10.01 1.12 10.52
CA LEU A 486 9.78 -0.16 9.86
C LEU A 486 9.96 -0.09 8.34
N THR A 487 9.63 1.05 7.73
CA THR A 487 9.60 1.21 6.27
C THR A 487 10.66 2.14 5.73
N PHE A 488 11.31 2.96 6.57
CA PHE A 488 12.22 4.00 6.11
C PHE A 488 13.59 3.82 6.75
N PRO A 489 14.68 4.12 6.02
CA PRO A 489 16.01 4.18 6.60
C PRO A 489 16.00 5.24 7.70
N SER A 490 16.28 4.79 8.91
CA SER A 490 16.26 5.66 10.08
C SER A 490 17.40 5.31 11.01
N ASP A 491 17.95 6.33 11.65
CA ASP A 491 18.85 6.16 12.77
C ASP A 491 18.13 6.50 14.09
N PRO A 492 17.79 5.49 14.93
CA PRO A 492 17.10 5.71 16.20
C PRO A 492 17.95 6.47 17.21
N SER A 493 19.26 6.61 16.99
CA SER A 493 20.12 7.48 17.81
C SER A 493 19.69 8.95 17.70
N THR A 494 19.11 9.35 16.56
CA THR A 494 18.70 10.72 16.27
C THR A 494 17.29 11.08 16.75
N LEU A 495 16.59 10.14 17.38
CA LEU A 495 15.27 10.40 17.97
C LEU A 495 15.40 11.34 19.18
N ASP A 496 14.74 12.50 19.08
CA ASP A 496 14.56 13.49 20.15
C ASP A 496 13.07 13.53 20.48
N VAL A 497 12.65 12.53 21.25
CA VAL A 497 11.24 12.31 21.58
C VAL A 497 10.84 13.02 22.86
N GLU A 498 9.62 13.51 22.88
CA GLU A 498 9.03 14.23 24.01
C GLU A 498 7.57 13.80 24.17
N LEU A 499 7.10 13.74 25.42
CA LEU A 499 5.71 13.40 25.74
C LEU A 499 4.96 14.68 26.07
N LEU A 500 3.93 14.97 25.27
CA LEU A 500 2.93 15.99 25.59
C LEU A 500 1.79 15.32 26.37
N LEU A 501 1.23 16.01 27.35
CA LEU A 501 0.14 15.54 28.20
C LEU A 501 -0.97 16.58 28.29
N ARG A 502 -2.22 16.13 28.27
CA ARG A 502 -3.40 16.96 28.54
C ARG A 502 -4.43 16.19 29.34
N LYS A 503 -5.02 16.83 30.34
CA LYS A 503 -6.08 16.30 31.19
C LYS A 503 -7.46 16.49 30.53
N ASP A 504 -8.28 15.45 30.62
CA ASP A 504 -9.70 15.41 30.25
C ASP A 504 -10.04 15.81 28.79
N GLY A 505 -9.04 15.84 27.90
CA GLY A 505 -9.25 16.09 26.47
C GLY A 505 -8.01 15.79 25.63
N PRO A 506 -8.17 15.53 24.31
CA PRO A 506 -7.05 15.27 23.40
C PRO A 506 -6.15 16.49 23.25
N ILE A 507 -4.88 16.26 22.90
CA ILE A 507 -3.97 17.35 22.57
C ILE A 507 -4.38 17.91 21.22
N LEU A 508 -4.62 19.22 21.17
CA LEU A 508 -5.13 19.89 19.97
C LEU A 508 -4.05 20.76 19.32
N TYR A 509 -3.99 20.70 18.00
CA TYR A 509 -3.07 21.44 17.16
C TYR A 509 -3.84 22.49 16.37
N ASP A 510 -3.52 23.78 16.56
CA ASP A 510 -4.06 24.83 15.70
C ASP A 510 -3.22 24.96 14.43
N VAL A 511 -3.56 24.13 13.44
CA VAL A 511 -2.88 24.07 12.14
C VAL A 511 -3.19 25.26 11.23
N GLN A 512 -4.05 26.19 11.66
CA GLN A 512 -4.29 27.45 10.94
C GLN A 512 -3.26 28.52 11.29
N GLN A 513 -2.52 28.33 12.39
CA GLN A 513 -1.44 29.22 12.80
C GLN A 513 -0.08 28.74 12.27
N THR A 514 0.83 29.68 12.05
CA THR A 514 2.24 29.39 11.72
C THR A 514 3.14 30.32 12.52
N PRO A 515 3.91 29.82 13.50
CA PRO A 515 4.03 28.41 13.90
C PRO A 515 2.71 27.82 14.43
N VAL A 516 2.55 26.50 14.30
CA VAL A 516 1.41 25.75 14.85
C VAL A 516 1.43 25.88 16.37
N THR A 517 0.28 26.23 16.94
CA THR A 517 0.09 26.31 18.39
C THR A 517 -0.49 25.00 18.90
N ILE A 518 -0.02 24.54 20.06
CA ILE A 518 -0.37 23.22 20.63
C ILE A 518 -0.95 23.42 22.02
N ASP A 519 -2.11 22.83 22.27
CA ASP A 519 -2.84 22.89 23.53
C ASP A 519 -2.52 21.65 24.38
N PHE A 520 -1.62 21.80 25.36
CA PHE A 520 -1.19 20.77 26.29
C PHE A 520 -0.89 21.37 27.68
N ASP A 521 -0.97 20.55 28.73
CA ASP A 521 -0.74 20.96 30.12
C ASP A 521 0.73 20.82 30.53
N LEU A 522 1.39 19.76 30.03
CA LEU A 522 2.75 19.40 30.40
C LEU A 522 3.49 18.79 29.20
N ALA A 523 4.77 19.13 29.06
CA ALA A 523 5.71 18.47 28.17
C ALA A 523 6.86 17.85 29.00
N GLN A 524 7.26 16.61 28.68
CA GLN A 524 8.32 15.91 29.41
C GLN A 524 9.24 15.13 28.46
N LYS A 525 10.55 15.38 28.56
CA LYS A 525 11.59 14.55 27.94
C LYS A 525 11.76 13.23 28.71
N PRO A 526 12.02 12.11 28.04
CA PRO A 526 12.27 10.85 28.73
C PRO A 526 13.62 10.84 29.42
N THR A 527 13.72 10.03 30.46
CA THR A 527 15.00 9.45 30.89
C THR A 527 15.37 8.33 29.92
N LEU A 528 16.61 8.34 29.43
CA LEU A 528 17.09 7.37 28.44
C LEU A 528 18.07 6.41 29.09
N ALA A 529 17.82 5.11 28.89
CA ALA A 529 18.73 4.04 29.31
C ALA A 529 19.09 3.17 28.11
N THR A 530 20.29 2.59 28.14
CA THR A 530 20.70 1.58 27.17
C THR A 530 20.42 0.21 27.77
N VAL A 531 19.65 -0.62 27.08
CA VAL A 531 19.33 -1.99 27.53
C VAL A 531 19.84 -3.03 26.52
N PRO A 532 20.34 -4.19 26.98
CA PRO A 532 20.71 -5.29 26.10
C PRO A 532 19.51 -5.81 25.30
N SER A 533 19.76 -6.27 24.08
CA SER A 533 18.79 -6.95 23.21
C SER A 533 19.49 -8.04 22.39
N PRO A 534 18.75 -8.99 21.79
CA PRO A 534 19.32 -9.98 20.89
C PRO A 534 20.07 -9.40 19.68
N ARG A 535 19.83 -8.12 19.34
CA ARG A 535 20.46 -7.42 18.20
C ARG A 535 21.55 -6.42 18.64
N GLY A 536 22.04 -6.52 19.87
CA GLY A 536 22.96 -5.56 20.47
C GLY A 536 22.27 -4.68 21.50
N SER A 537 22.67 -3.42 21.64
CA SER A 537 22.04 -2.49 22.57
C SER A 537 20.91 -1.69 21.92
N ILE A 538 19.82 -1.48 22.67
CA ILE A 538 18.69 -0.63 22.26
C ILE A 538 18.45 0.45 23.31
N ARG A 539 17.90 1.59 22.90
CA ARG A 539 17.53 2.68 23.82
C ARG A 539 16.15 2.44 24.39
N ARG A 540 16.00 2.60 25.70
CA ARG A 540 14.73 2.60 26.41
C ARG A 540 14.45 4.02 26.92
N ALA A 541 13.29 4.55 26.59
CA ALA A 541 12.80 5.84 27.03
C ALA A 541 11.77 5.64 28.15
N THR A 542 11.92 6.36 29.26
CA THR A 542 11.00 6.34 30.40
C THR A 542 10.52 7.75 30.72
N TRP A 543 9.21 7.94 30.81
CA TRP A 543 8.57 9.18 31.28
C TRP A 543 7.87 8.90 32.61
N THR A 544 8.10 9.75 33.61
CA THR A 544 7.48 9.63 34.93
C THR A 544 6.74 10.92 35.24
N LEU A 545 5.42 10.87 35.08
CA LEU A 545 4.50 11.98 35.32
C LEU A 545 3.98 11.88 36.75
N LYS A 546 4.18 12.92 37.56
CA LYS A 546 3.82 12.94 38.99
C LYS A 546 2.85 14.07 39.30
N GLY A 547 2.16 13.97 40.44
CA GLY A 547 1.23 15.01 40.90
C GLY A 547 -0.04 15.09 40.06
N LEU A 548 -0.38 14.00 39.37
CA LEU A 548 -1.59 13.92 38.56
C LEU A 548 -2.82 13.74 39.47
N GLN A 549 -3.96 14.26 39.03
CA GLN A 549 -5.23 14.11 39.71
C GLN A 549 -5.83 12.74 39.41
N GLY A 550 -5.91 11.88 40.43
CA GLY A 550 -6.63 10.61 40.33
C GLY A 550 -8.11 10.78 39.99
N GLY A 551 -8.65 9.84 39.21
CA GLY A 551 -10.02 9.86 38.69
C GLY A 551 -10.19 10.66 37.39
N ALA A 552 -9.11 11.13 36.78
CA ALA A 552 -9.12 11.87 35.52
C ALA A 552 -8.56 11.04 34.36
N ARG A 553 -8.87 11.46 33.13
CA ARG A 553 -8.27 10.90 31.92
C ARG A 553 -7.11 11.77 31.46
N TYR A 554 -5.99 11.16 31.13
CA TYR A 554 -4.82 11.85 30.61
C TYR A 554 -4.54 11.43 29.18
N TYR A 555 -4.78 12.33 28.23
CA TYR A 555 -4.37 12.17 26.85
C TYR A 555 -2.91 12.55 26.71
N ARG A 556 -2.23 11.86 25.80
CA ARG A 556 -0.82 12.05 25.56
C ARG A 556 -0.46 11.88 24.09
N HIS A 557 0.56 12.61 23.67
CA HIS A 557 1.08 12.54 22.31
C HIS A 557 2.60 12.53 22.37
N ILE A 558 3.20 11.54 21.73
CA ILE A 558 4.65 11.47 21.58
C ILE A 558 5.01 12.24 20.31
N VAL A 559 5.90 13.21 20.47
CA VAL A 559 6.41 14.06 19.40
C VAL A 559 7.91 13.82 19.22
N ASN A 560 8.43 14.11 18.03
CA ASN A 560 9.84 13.94 17.67
C ASN A 560 10.36 15.21 17.02
N TYR A 561 11.42 15.77 17.60
CA TYR A 561 12.16 16.90 17.06
C TYR A 561 13.41 16.45 16.28
N GLY A 562 13.69 15.15 16.28
CA GLY A 562 14.82 14.54 15.60
C GLY A 562 14.63 14.43 14.09
N ALA A 563 15.75 14.47 13.37
CA ALA A 563 15.77 14.42 11.90
C ALA A 563 15.16 13.13 11.34
N SER A 564 15.45 11.97 11.94
CA SER A 564 14.95 10.68 11.46
C SER A 564 13.69 10.26 12.21
N GLY A 565 12.79 9.54 11.51
CA GLY A 565 11.68 8.84 12.15
C GLY A 565 12.14 7.59 12.89
N GLY A 566 11.21 6.88 13.51
CA GLY A 566 11.50 5.68 14.28
C GLY A 566 10.26 4.92 14.69
N SER A 567 10.43 4.01 15.62
CA SER A 567 9.33 3.31 16.27
C SER A 567 9.52 3.25 17.78
N LEU A 568 8.39 3.30 18.49
CA LEU A 568 8.29 3.00 19.91
C LEU A 568 7.68 1.61 20.05
N ARG A 569 8.43 0.68 20.65
CA ARG A 569 8.02 -0.72 20.87
C ARG A 569 7.91 -1.02 22.35
N ASN A 570 7.21 -2.11 22.68
CA ASN A 570 7.08 -2.61 24.05
C ASN A 570 6.61 -1.49 24.98
N LEU A 571 5.56 -0.78 24.55
CA LEU A 571 4.96 0.31 25.32
C LEU A 571 4.38 -0.24 26.62
N GLU A 572 4.84 0.26 27.75
CA GLU A 572 4.43 -0.16 29.09
C GLU A 572 3.86 1.02 29.86
N VAL A 573 2.76 0.80 30.59
CA VAL A 573 2.12 1.80 31.44
C VAL A 573 2.06 1.25 32.86
N SER A 574 2.61 2.00 33.81
CA SER A 574 2.48 1.73 35.24
C SER A 574 1.77 2.90 35.91
N ILE A 575 0.78 2.58 36.75
CA ILE A 575 -0.05 3.54 37.47
C ILE A 575 0.15 3.32 38.96
N ARG A 576 0.44 4.40 39.71
CA ARG A 576 0.73 4.37 41.14
C ARG A 576 0.16 5.58 41.89
#